data_AF-A0A0F9E8X3-F1
#
_entry.id   AF-A0A0F9E8X3-F1
#
_cell.length_a   1.000
_cell.length_b   1.000
_cell.length_c   1.000
_cell.angle_alpha   90.00
_cell.angle_beta   90.00
_cell.angle_gamma   90.00
#
_symmetry.space_group_name_H-M   'P 1'
#
loop_
_entity.id
_entity.type
_entity.pdbx_description
1 polymer ?
#
loop_
_entity_poly.entity_id
_entity_poly.type
_entity_poly.pdbx_seq_one_letter_code
_entity_poly.pdbx_strand_id
1 'polypeptide(L)'
;MNRFVFLAGIVMLLLVSGNVSGSWWDTDWSNRIPITLKTSNILSSPVTDDFVIPIDINSDQATFWAEIQADGDDIRFVSSDDVTEYDFHFEDFNYAFEDLNAWVKVTDTFPSATDLLMYVYFRNAGASTAQDEQATYAGTDYNAVWHMADNNVTGQHNSTADEYNLNHVFTPTVLQPGQISEGIKYESTNSELSDNETVLSAETTQLSILFWVKKPTQWDSSSTPGE
;
A
#
# COMPACT_ATOMS: atom_id res chain seq x y z
N MET A 1 -32.05 -23.93 -68.21
CA MET A 1 -31.83 -22.97 -67.12
C MET A 1 -31.25 -23.75 -65.95
N ASN A 2 -30.24 -23.18 -65.27
CA ASN A 2 -29.49 -23.66 -64.09
C ASN A 2 -28.01 -23.95 -64.38
N ARG A 3 -27.22 -22.88 -64.28
CA ARG A 3 -25.76 -22.91 -64.18
C ARG A 3 -25.40 -23.01 -62.69
N PHE A 4 -24.71 -24.08 -62.29
CA PHE A 4 -24.09 -24.15 -60.97
C PHE A 4 -22.79 -23.34 -61.01
N VAL A 5 -22.70 -22.29 -60.19
CA VAL A 5 -21.47 -21.53 -59.94
C VAL A 5 -20.90 -22.03 -58.62
N PHE A 6 -19.71 -22.64 -58.65
CA PHE A 6 -18.92 -22.90 -57.45
C PHE A 6 -18.19 -21.61 -57.08
N LEU A 7 -18.50 -21.04 -55.92
CA LEU A 7 -17.71 -19.96 -55.32
C LEU A 7 -16.69 -20.60 -54.37
N ALA A 8 -15.42 -20.60 -54.74
CA ALA A 8 -14.32 -20.96 -53.86
C ALA A 8 -14.01 -19.75 -52.96
N GLY A 9 -14.46 -19.81 -51.70
CA GLY A 9 -14.07 -18.84 -50.67
C GLY A 9 -12.70 -19.22 -50.10
N ILE A 10 -11.68 -18.44 -50.42
CA ILE A 10 -10.40 -18.45 -49.71
C ILE A 10 -10.67 -17.90 -48.31
N VAL A 11 -10.59 -18.77 -47.29
CA VAL A 11 -10.47 -18.34 -45.89
C VAL A 11 -9.00 -18.01 -45.67
N MET A 12 -8.67 -16.72 -45.68
CA MET A 12 -7.38 -16.23 -45.24
C MET A 12 -7.39 -16.23 -43.71
N LEU A 13 -6.82 -17.28 -43.11
CA LEU A 13 -6.56 -17.31 -41.67
C LEU A 13 -5.43 -16.32 -41.40
N LEU A 14 -5.78 -15.11 -40.97
CA LEU A 14 -4.81 -14.21 -40.35
C LEU A 14 -4.43 -14.83 -39.01
N LEU A 15 -3.31 -15.55 -38.98
CA LEU A 15 -2.58 -15.79 -37.75
C LEU A 15 -1.98 -14.44 -37.36
N VAL A 16 -2.73 -13.65 -36.58
CA VAL A 16 -2.12 -12.61 -35.78
C VAL A 16 -1.31 -13.36 -34.73
N SER A 17 -0.04 -13.57 -35.01
CA SER A 17 0.93 -13.92 -33.99
C SER A 17 0.99 -12.73 -33.04
N GLY A 18 0.11 -12.74 -32.03
CA GLY A 18 0.26 -11.88 -30.87
C GLY A 18 1.64 -12.15 -30.32
N ASN A 19 2.52 -11.15 -30.40
CA ASN A 19 3.72 -11.15 -29.62
C ASN A 19 3.24 -11.14 -28.16
N VAL A 20 3.21 -12.30 -27.52
CA VAL A 20 3.27 -12.33 -26.06
C VAL A 20 4.73 -12.09 -25.71
N SER A 21 5.20 -10.86 -25.98
CA SER A 21 6.21 -10.27 -25.10
C SER A 21 5.60 -10.33 -23.71
N GLY A 22 6.36 -10.70 -22.67
CA GLY A 22 5.91 -10.48 -21.30
C GLY A 22 5.30 -9.08 -21.24
N SER A 23 4.00 -9.00 -20.91
CA SER A 23 3.24 -7.78 -21.17
C SER A 23 3.92 -6.65 -20.42
N TRP A 24 4.03 -5.49 -21.05
CA TRP A 24 4.53 -4.30 -20.38
C TRP A 24 3.31 -3.46 -20.08
N TRP A 25 3.09 -3.12 -18.82
CA TRP A 25 1.83 -2.52 -18.37
C TRP A 25 1.47 -1.25 -19.14
N ASP A 26 2.40 -0.29 -19.19
CA ASP A 26 2.24 0.95 -19.93
C ASP A 26 3.60 1.36 -20.54
N THR A 27 3.62 1.59 -21.85
CA THR A 27 4.84 1.93 -22.60
C THR A 27 5.40 3.31 -22.28
N ASP A 28 4.62 4.19 -21.66
CA ASP A 28 5.09 5.51 -21.24
C ASP A 28 6.00 5.42 -19.99
N TRP A 29 5.89 4.33 -19.22
CA TRP A 29 6.84 3.98 -18.17
C TRP A 29 7.94 3.10 -18.76
N SER A 30 9.14 3.65 -18.89
CA SER A 30 10.21 2.95 -19.59
C SER A 30 10.97 1.93 -18.75
N ASN A 31 10.81 1.94 -17.42
CA ASN A 31 11.50 1.03 -16.50
C ASN A 31 10.59 0.44 -15.43
N ARG A 32 10.98 -0.73 -14.91
CA ARG A 32 10.36 -1.38 -13.75
C ARG A 32 11.37 -2.17 -12.93
N ILE A 33 11.14 -2.29 -11.62
CA ILE A 33 11.86 -3.23 -10.74
C ILE A 33 10.87 -4.23 -10.10
N PRO A 34 11.25 -5.50 -9.89
CA PRO A 34 10.39 -6.47 -9.22
C PRO A 34 10.38 -6.29 -7.71
N ILE A 35 9.21 -6.42 -7.10
CA ILE A 35 9.01 -6.58 -5.66
C ILE A 35 8.47 -7.99 -5.41
N THR A 36 9.15 -8.74 -4.55
CA THR A 36 8.70 -10.09 -4.16
C THR A 36 8.27 -10.10 -2.71
N LEU A 37 6.96 -10.21 -2.47
CA LEU A 37 6.42 -10.42 -1.15
C LEU A 37 6.49 -11.90 -0.79
N LYS A 38 7.18 -12.21 0.30
CA LYS A 38 7.28 -13.58 0.80
C LYS A 38 5.94 -14.01 1.38
N THR A 39 5.31 -14.96 0.72
CA THR A 39 4.05 -15.58 1.15
C THR A 39 4.20 -17.09 1.27
N SER A 40 5.10 -17.70 0.49
CA SER A 40 5.43 -19.10 0.60
C SER A 40 6.03 -19.43 1.98
N ASN A 41 5.61 -20.55 2.56
CA ASN A 41 6.02 -21.00 3.90
C ASN A 41 5.63 -20.06 5.07
N ILE A 42 4.91 -18.98 4.79
CA ILE A 42 4.33 -18.08 5.80
C ILE A 42 2.83 -18.36 5.91
N LEU A 43 2.14 -18.41 4.77
CA LEU A 43 0.70 -18.69 4.72
C LEU A 43 0.43 -20.19 4.66
N SER A 44 -0.59 -20.66 5.39
CA SER A 44 -1.05 -22.06 5.36
C SER A 44 -2.07 -22.33 4.24
N SER A 45 -2.76 -21.29 3.77
CA SER A 45 -3.69 -21.30 2.63
C SER A 45 -3.61 -19.98 1.88
N PRO A 46 -4.05 -19.91 0.61
CA PRO A 46 -4.18 -18.64 -0.09
C PRO A 46 -5.11 -17.69 0.66
N VAL A 47 -4.83 -16.40 0.57
CA VAL A 47 -5.66 -15.32 1.10
C VAL A 47 -6.14 -14.46 -0.06
N THR A 48 -7.44 -14.18 -0.09
CA THR A 48 -8.11 -13.49 -1.22
C THR A 48 -8.56 -12.09 -0.88
N ASP A 49 -8.46 -11.68 0.38
CA ASP A 49 -8.83 -10.34 0.82
C ASP A 49 -7.76 -9.33 0.38
N ASP A 50 -8.18 -8.10 0.12
CA ASP A 50 -7.29 -6.99 -0.21
C ASP A 50 -6.52 -6.57 1.05
N PHE A 51 -5.20 -6.44 0.95
CA PHE A 51 -4.36 -5.92 2.04
C PHE A 51 -3.55 -4.72 1.60
N VAL A 52 -3.41 -3.77 2.52
CA VAL A 52 -2.48 -2.66 2.37
C VAL A 52 -1.16 -3.06 3.01
N ILE A 53 -0.09 -3.06 2.22
CA ILE A 53 1.24 -3.47 2.66
C ILE A 53 2.22 -2.30 2.59
N PRO A 54 3.13 -2.17 3.58
CA PRO A 54 4.20 -1.19 3.50
C PRO A 54 5.29 -1.69 2.55
N ILE A 55 5.79 -0.79 1.71
CA ILE A 55 6.91 -1.01 0.80
C ILE A 55 7.97 0.06 1.07
N ASP A 56 9.16 -0.41 1.44
CA ASP A 56 10.37 0.40 1.60
C ASP A 56 11.22 0.28 0.33
N ILE A 57 11.53 1.42 -0.29
CA ILE A 57 12.51 1.53 -1.36
C ILE A 57 13.57 2.51 -0.88
N ASN A 58 14.74 1.99 -0.51
CA ASN A 58 15.85 2.80 -0.03
C ASN A 58 16.97 2.94 -1.07
N SER A 59 18.07 3.59 -0.69
CA SER A 59 19.25 3.87 -1.54
C SER A 59 19.88 2.65 -2.21
N ASP A 60 19.59 1.43 -1.73
CA ASP A 60 20.08 0.21 -2.39
C ASP A 60 19.50 0.05 -3.80
N GLN A 61 18.36 0.68 -4.12
CA GLN A 61 17.78 0.72 -5.46
C GLN A 61 18.32 1.89 -6.30
N ALA A 62 19.64 1.96 -6.47
CA ALA A 62 20.30 3.10 -7.13
C ALA A 62 19.76 3.44 -8.55
N THR A 63 19.35 2.44 -9.34
CA THR A 63 18.76 2.69 -10.68
C THR A 63 17.40 3.37 -10.58
N PHE A 64 16.58 3.00 -9.60
CA PHE A 64 15.28 3.61 -9.36
C PHE A 64 15.45 5.10 -9.03
N TRP A 65 16.29 5.42 -8.04
CA TRP A 65 16.55 6.79 -7.61
C TRP A 65 17.19 7.67 -8.69
N ALA A 66 18.04 7.09 -9.54
CA ALA A 66 18.67 7.83 -10.64
C ALA A 66 17.70 8.21 -11.77
N GLU A 67 16.50 7.62 -11.83
CA GLU A 67 15.65 7.69 -13.02
C GLU A 67 14.19 8.09 -12.76
N ILE A 68 13.73 8.05 -11.50
CA ILE A 68 12.42 8.60 -11.11
C ILE A 68 12.42 10.13 -11.15
N GLN A 69 11.23 10.74 -11.17
CA GLN A 69 11.08 12.17 -10.95
C GLN A 69 11.39 12.53 -9.49
N ALA A 70 11.90 13.75 -9.27
CA ALA A 70 12.30 14.20 -7.94
C ALA A 70 11.12 14.47 -6.98
N ASP A 71 9.89 14.51 -7.50
CA ASP A 71 8.62 14.56 -6.76
C ASP A 71 7.95 13.18 -6.63
N GLY A 72 8.48 12.14 -7.29
CA GLY A 72 7.97 10.76 -7.22
C GLY A 72 6.69 10.53 -8.04
N ASP A 73 6.24 11.50 -8.83
CA ASP A 73 4.95 11.46 -9.54
C ASP A 73 4.86 10.34 -10.59
N ASP A 74 6.00 9.82 -11.04
CA ASP A 74 6.09 8.74 -12.00
C ASP A 74 6.17 7.34 -11.39
N ILE A 75 6.07 7.19 -10.07
CA ILE A 75 6.08 5.87 -9.43
C ILE A 75 4.70 5.22 -9.55
N ARG A 76 4.66 3.95 -9.94
CA ARG A 76 3.44 3.12 -10.01
C ARG A 76 3.70 1.71 -9.48
N PHE A 77 2.73 1.14 -8.79
CA PHE A 77 2.77 -0.25 -8.34
C PHE A 77 1.80 -1.07 -9.17
N VAL A 78 2.28 -2.18 -9.73
CA VAL A 78 1.51 -2.97 -10.70
C VAL A 78 1.69 -4.45 -10.41
N SER A 79 0.59 -5.21 -10.49
CA SER A 79 0.58 -6.66 -10.40
C SER A 79 1.52 -7.32 -11.42
N SER A 80 1.94 -8.55 -11.12
CA SER A 80 2.72 -9.36 -12.06
C SER A 80 1.93 -9.83 -13.28
N ASP A 81 0.62 -9.57 -13.33
CA ASP A 81 -0.20 -9.74 -14.53
C ASP A 81 0.06 -8.67 -15.61
N ASP A 82 0.83 -7.62 -15.28
CA ASP A 82 1.17 -6.50 -16.15
C ASP A 82 -0.08 -5.78 -16.71
N VAL A 83 -1.17 -5.75 -15.92
CA VAL A 83 -2.45 -5.10 -16.24
C VAL A 83 -2.98 -4.32 -15.04
N THR A 84 -2.95 -4.92 -13.84
CA THR A 84 -3.60 -4.38 -12.65
C THR A 84 -2.67 -3.40 -11.93
N GLU A 85 -2.98 -2.11 -12.02
CA GLU A 85 -2.38 -1.05 -11.21
C GLU A 85 -3.00 -1.05 -9.80
N TYR A 86 -2.17 -0.83 -8.79
CA TYR A 86 -2.60 -0.78 -7.38
C TYR A 86 -2.76 0.66 -6.89
N ASP A 87 -3.77 0.89 -6.06
CA ASP A 87 -3.90 2.13 -5.30
C ASP A 87 -2.80 2.22 -4.24
N PHE A 88 -2.26 3.41 -4.03
CA PHE A 88 -1.20 3.65 -3.07
C PHE A 88 -1.18 5.09 -2.57
N HIS A 89 -0.46 5.31 -1.48
CA HIS A 89 0.00 6.63 -1.07
C HIS A 89 1.38 6.50 -0.42
N PHE A 90 2.12 7.61 -0.34
CA PHE A 90 3.38 7.65 0.38
C PHE A 90 3.13 8.00 1.85
N GLU A 91 3.72 7.21 2.74
CA GLU A 91 3.91 7.61 4.13
C GLU A 91 4.92 8.76 4.18
N ASP A 92 6.06 8.54 3.52
CA ASP A 92 7.13 9.51 3.38
C ASP A 92 7.86 9.28 2.05
N PHE A 93 8.37 10.38 1.50
CA PHE A 93 9.18 10.36 0.29
C PHE A 93 10.24 11.44 0.37
N ASN A 94 11.50 11.04 0.21
CA ASN A 94 12.62 11.96 0.17
C ASN A 94 13.62 11.58 -0.93
N TYR A 95 13.50 12.23 -2.08
CA TYR A 95 14.42 12.03 -3.20
C TYR A 95 15.89 12.31 -2.87
N ALA A 96 16.17 13.29 -2.01
CA ALA A 96 17.54 13.66 -1.68
C ALA A 96 18.23 12.66 -0.73
N PHE A 97 17.45 11.97 0.10
CA PHE A 97 17.93 10.90 0.98
C PHE A 97 17.72 9.51 0.41
N GLU A 98 17.12 9.40 -0.78
CA GLU A 98 16.82 8.13 -1.45
C GLU A 98 16.02 7.20 -0.53
N ASP A 99 14.95 7.74 0.05
CA ASP A 99 14.06 7.04 0.99
C ASP A 99 12.60 7.19 0.58
N LEU A 100 11.88 6.08 0.50
CA LEU A 100 10.47 6.02 0.18
C LEU A 100 9.81 4.91 0.99
N ASN A 101 8.83 5.30 1.79
CA ASN A 101 7.87 4.38 2.41
C ASN A 101 6.50 4.60 1.78
N ALA A 102 5.98 3.56 1.13
CA ALA A 102 4.67 3.59 0.49
C ALA A 102 3.74 2.54 1.10
N TRP A 103 2.47 2.87 1.19
CA TRP A 103 1.41 1.92 1.47
C TRP A 103 0.71 1.57 0.18
N VAL A 104 0.67 0.27 -0.15
CA VAL A 104 0.16 -0.21 -1.43
C VAL A 104 -0.96 -1.21 -1.20
N LYS A 105 -2.12 -0.96 -1.80
CA LYS A 105 -3.27 -1.85 -1.77
C LYS A 105 -3.09 -2.97 -2.78
N VAL A 106 -2.77 -4.16 -2.28
CA VAL A 106 -2.60 -5.35 -3.11
C VAL A 106 -3.92 -6.09 -3.19
N THR A 107 -4.46 -6.18 -4.41
CA THR A 107 -5.72 -6.85 -4.74
C THR A 107 -5.52 -8.24 -5.37
N ASP A 108 -4.28 -8.70 -5.45
CA ASP A 108 -3.94 -10.04 -5.89
C ASP A 108 -4.30 -11.07 -4.81
N THR A 109 -4.61 -12.30 -5.23
CA THR A 109 -4.62 -13.43 -4.28
C THR A 109 -3.20 -13.70 -3.78
N PHE A 110 -3.00 -13.64 -2.46
CA PHE A 110 -1.75 -13.98 -1.81
C PHE A 110 -1.57 -15.51 -1.82
N PRO A 111 -0.63 -16.06 -2.60
CA PRO A 111 -0.47 -17.50 -2.72
C PRO A 111 0.29 -18.07 -1.52
N SER A 112 -0.11 -19.25 -1.03
CA SER A 112 0.65 -19.96 0.02
C SER A 112 1.76 -20.87 -0.52
N ALA A 113 1.70 -21.22 -1.81
CA ALA A 113 2.63 -22.16 -2.44
C ALA A 113 3.83 -21.51 -3.13
N THR A 114 3.70 -20.23 -3.51
CA THR A 114 4.74 -19.42 -4.14
C THR A 114 4.78 -18.06 -3.46
N ASP A 115 5.80 -17.26 -3.74
CA ASP A 115 5.81 -15.85 -3.34
C ASP A 115 4.97 -15.02 -4.31
N LEU A 116 4.42 -13.90 -3.83
CA LEU A 116 3.72 -12.94 -4.65
C LEU A 116 4.72 -12.00 -5.32
N LEU A 117 4.58 -11.80 -6.62
CA LEU A 117 5.40 -10.89 -7.42
C LEU A 117 4.54 -9.70 -7.86
N MET A 118 5.11 -8.51 -7.77
CA MET A 118 4.60 -7.27 -8.33
C MET A 118 5.77 -6.44 -8.83
N TYR A 119 5.48 -5.29 -9.43
CA TYR A 119 6.50 -4.40 -9.99
C TYR A 119 6.27 -2.97 -9.53
N VAL A 120 7.37 -2.23 -9.38
CA VAL A 120 7.36 -0.77 -9.35
C VAL A 120 7.77 -0.27 -10.72
N TYR A 121 6.87 0.41 -11.41
CA TYR A 121 7.12 1.10 -12.66
C TYR A 121 7.54 2.55 -12.39
N PHE A 122 8.47 3.07 -13.18
CA PHE A 122 8.97 4.45 -13.08
C PHE A 122 9.53 4.93 -14.44
N ARG A 123 10.08 6.15 -14.46
CA ARG A 123 10.68 6.81 -15.62
C ARG A 123 9.66 7.19 -16.68
N ASN A 124 8.61 7.87 -16.25
CA ASN A 124 7.65 8.57 -17.11
C ASN A 124 7.70 10.07 -16.80
N ALA A 125 8.38 10.84 -17.65
CA ALA A 125 8.57 12.28 -17.45
C ALA A 125 7.28 13.12 -17.61
N GLY A 126 6.20 12.53 -18.14
CA GLY A 126 4.91 13.18 -18.29
C GLY A 126 3.87 12.76 -17.25
N ALA A 127 4.25 11.87 -16.32
CA ALA A 127 3.34 11.40 -15.28
C ALA A 127 3.06 12.50 -14.26
N SER A 128 1.82 12.53 -13.78
CA SER A 128 1.42 13.19 -12.54
C SER A 128 1.25 12.13 -11.45
N THR A 129 1.25 12.58 -10.20
CA THR A 129 0.94 11.72 -9.05
C THR A 129 -0.34 10.90 -9.27
N ALA A 130 -0.30 9.65 -8.85
CA ALA A 130 -1.46 8.77 -8.71
C ALA A 130 -1.71 8.36 -7.25
N GLN A 131 -1.09 9.08 -6.30
CA GLN A 131 -1.33 8.83 -4.89
C GLN A 131 -2.79 9.14 -4.53
N ASP A 132 -3.45 8.19 -3.87
CA ASP A 132 -4.80 8.32 -3.34
C ASP A 132 -4.91 7.49 -2.05
N GLU A 133 -4.74 8.16 -0.92
CA GLU A 133 -4.77 7.53 0.40
C GLU A 133 -6.13 6.89 0.69
N GLN A 134 -7.22 7.58 0.34
CA GLN A 134 -8.57 7.05 0.55
C GLN A 134 -8.81 5.79 -0.28
N ALA A 135 -8.40 5.79 -1.55
CA ALA A 135 -8.50 4.61 -2.42
C ALA A 135 -7.60 3.46 -1.94
N THR A 136 -6.44 3.77 -1.34
CA THR A 136 -5.53 2.75 -0.76
C THR A 136 -6.24 1.88 0.28
N TYR A 137 -7.15 2.44 1.07
CA TYR A 137 -7.91 1.68 2.07
C TYR A 137 -9.33 1.31 1.65
N ALA A 138 -9.84 1.83 0.53
CA ALA A 138 -11.20 1.60 0.08
C ALA A 138 -11.48 0.12 -0.22
N GLY A 139 -12.59 -0.42 0.31
CA GLY A 139 -13.01 -1.80 0.06
C GLY A 139 -12.20 -2.87 0.79
N THR A 140 -11.26 -2.49 1.65
CA THR A 140 -10.58 -3.38 2.59
C THR A 140 -11.41 -3.61 3.86
N ASP A 141 -11.01 -4.55 4.69
CA ASP A 141 -11.63 -4.81 6.01
C ASP A 141 -11.07 -3.91 7.13
N TYR A 142 -10.24 -2.90 6.81
CA TYR A 142 -9.75 -1.96 7.81
C TYR A 142 -10.86 -1.01 8.25
N ASN A 143 -11.18 -1.05 9.54
CA ASN A 143 -12.15 -0.12 10.14
C ASN A 143 -11.53 1.25 10.43
N ALA A 144 -10.28 1.27 10.88
CA ALA A 144 -9.52 2.49 11.07
C ALA A 144 -8.02 2.23 10.85
N VAL A 145 -7.34 3.22 10.29
CA VAL A 145 -5.89 3.26 10.10
C VAL A 145 -5.39 4.63 10.50
N TRP A 146 -4.48 4.66 11.47
CA TRP A 146 -3.87 5.88 11.98
C TRP A 146 -2.36 5.76 11.84
N HIS A 147 -1.77 6.56 10.94
CA HIS A 147 -0.33 6.58 10.69
C HIS A 147 0.45 7.29 11.80
N MET A 148 -0.22 8.16 12.56
CA MET A 148 0.36 8.90 13.69
C MET A 148 1.44 9.91 13.26
N ALA A 149 1.42 10.33 11.99
CA ALA A 149 2.40 11.22 11.37
C ALA A 149 1.90 12.66 11.17
N ASP A 150 0.67 12.98 11.58
CA ASP A 150 0.17 14.36 11.42
C ASP A 150 0.95 15.34 12.29
N ASN A 151 1.28 16.48 11.71
CA ASN A 151 1.69 17.67 12.45
C ASN A 151 0.48 18.35 13.11
N ASN A 152 -0.33 17.59 13.84
CA ASN A 152 -1.53 18.04 14.50
C ASN A 152 -1.52 17.61 15.97
N VAL A 153 -1.36 18.58 16.86
CA VAL A 153 -1.30 18.34 18.31
C VAL A 153 -2.66 18.13 18.97
N THR A 154 -3.75 18.19 18.20
CA THR A 154 -5.12 17.99 18.71
C THR A 154 -5.76 16.68 18.28
N GLY A 155 -5.19 15.99 17.29
CA GLY A 155 -5.72 14.73 16.81
C GLY A 155 -4.93 14.15 15.64
N GLN A 156 -5.34 12.98 15.18
CA GLN A 156 -4.78 12.30 14.00
C GLN A 156 -5.92 11.91 13.06
N HIS A 157 -5.72 12.08 11.77
CA HIS A 157 -6.70 11.63 10.78
C HIS A 157 -6.74 10.11 10.70
N ASN A 158 -7.93 9.59 10.39
CA ASN A 158 -8.11 8.22 9.92
C ASN A 158 -7.96 8.18 8.40
N SER A 159 -7.13 7.29 7.89
CA SER A 159 -6.87 7.16 6.44
C SER A 159 -7.91 6.33 5.71
N THR A 160 -8.78 5.61 6.43
CA THR A 160 -9.95 4.98 5.80
C THR A 160 -11.02 6.02 5.47
N ALA A 161 -12.02 5.64 4.66
CA ALA A 161 -13.16 6.51 4.37
C ALA A 161 -14.08 6.74 5.60
N ASP A 162 -13.85 6.01 6.69
CA ASP A 162 -14.62 6.14 7.92
C ASP A 162 -14.11 7.32 8.75
N GLU A 163 -15.02 8.05 9.40
CA GLU A 163 -14.66 9.24 10.18
C GLU A 163 -14.31 8.88 11.63
N TYR A 164 -13.35 7.96 11.83
CA TYR A 164 -12.81 7.60 13.15
C TYR A 164 -11.50 8.32 13.44
N ASN A 165 -11.43 9.63 13.27
CA ASN A 165 -10.21 10.37 13.61
C ASN A 165 -9.95 10.25 15.12
N LEU A 166 -8.70 10.45 15.53
CA LEU A 166 -8.34 10.50 16.94
C LEU A 166 -8.35 11.93 17.46
N ASN A 167 -8.80 12.10 18.69
CA ASN A 167 -8.67 13.29 19.50
C ASN A 167 -7.65 13.05 20.61
N HIS A 168 -6.65 13.92 20.65
CA HIS A 168 -5.60 13.91 21.64
C HIS A 168 -6.10 14.46 22.98
N VAL A 169 -5.98 13.68 24.05
CA VAL A 169 -6.28 14.12 25.41
C VAL A 169 -4.99 14.49 26.13
N PHE A 170 -4.95 15.72 26.68
CA PHE A 170 -3.78 16.35 27.29
C PHE A 170 -2.55 16.51 26.38
N THR A 171 -2.75 16.60 25.06
CA THR A 171 -1.75 16.98 24.03
C THR A 171 -0.43 16.19 24.12
N PRO A 172 -0.31 15.04 23.44
CA PRO A 172 0.94 14.28 23.39
C PRO A 172 2.00 14.99 22.53
N THR A 173 3.22 14.46 22.53
CA THR A 173 4.28 14.97 21.65
C THR A 173 4.23 14.25 20.30
N VAL A 174 3.87 14.97 19.25
CA VAL A 174 3.77 14.45 17.87
C VAL A 174 5.12 14.48 17.14
N LEU A 175 5.16 13.92 15.92
CA LEU A 175 6.32 13.90 15.03
C LEU A 175 7.60 13.32 15.68
N GLN A 176 7.44 12.29 16.49
CA GLN A 176 8.55 11.56 17.07
C GLN A 176 8.98 10.44 16.13
N PRO A 177 10.26 10.06 16.07
CA PRO A 177 10.70 8.95 15.21
C PRO A 177 9.94 7.65 15.53
N GLY A 178 9.20 7.15 14.55
CA GLY A 178 8.38 5.95 14.60
C GLY A 178 9.12 4.71 14.11
N GLN A 179 8.36 3.64 13.88
CA GLN A 179 8.89 2.46 13.17
C GLN A 179 8.89 2.68 11.65
N ILE A 180 7.85 3.32 11.15
CA ILE A 180 7.70 3.79 9.77
C ILE A 180 7.43 5.29 9.92
N SER A 181 8.26 6.12 9.30
CA SER A 181 8.28 7.58 9.46
C SER A 181 8.16 8.10 10.91
N GLU A 182 7.16 8.93 11.19
CA GLU A 182 6.89 9.51 12.49
C GLU A 182 5.95 8.67 13.37
N GLY A 183 5.61 9.22 14.52
CA GLY A 183 4.75 8.64 15.51
C GLY A 183 4.54 9.60 16.67
N ILE A 184 3.82 9.14 17.69
CA ILE A 184 3.45 9.94 18.85
C ILE A 184 4.08 9.39 20.11
N LYS A 185 4.64 10.29 20.92
CA LYS A 185 5.08 9.97 22.27
C LYS A 185 4.02 10.38 23.28
N TYR A 186 3.57 9.38 24.01
CA TYR A 186 2.62 9.48 25.10
C TYR A 186 3.35 9.53 26.45
N GLU A 187 2.86 10.39 27.35
CA GLU A 187 3.13 10.34 28.78
C GLU A 187 1.93 9.72 29.52
N SER A 188 2.06 9.39 30.81
CA SER A 188 1.00 8.73 31.60
C SER A 188 -0.29 9.54 31.73
N THR A 189 -0.23 10.84 31.45
CA THR A 189 -1.40 11.73 31.43
C THR A 189 -2.11 11.76 30.09
N ASN A 190 -1.52 11.23 29.02
CA ASN A 190 -2.11 11.29 27.68
C ASN A 190 -3.03 10.10 27.41
N SER A 191 -4.04 10.31 26.57
CA SER A 191 -4.87 9.25 26.01
C SER A 191 -5.42 9.68 24.64
N GLU A 192 -5.83 8.70 23.84
CA GLU A 192 -6.52 8.91 22.57
C GLU A 192 -7.99 8.51 22.70
N LEU A 193 -8.87 9.29 22.08
CA LEU A 193 -10.28 8.96 21.92
C LEU A 193 -10.66 9.17 20.46
N SER A 194 -11.42 8.26 19.86
CA SER A 194 -11.97 8.55 18.54
C SER A 194 -13.02 9.66 18.62
N ASP A 195 -13.06 10.55 17.62
CA ASP A 195 -14.10 11.58 17.46
C ASP A 195 -15.48 10.99 17.14
N ASN A 196 -15.52 9.73 16.69
CA ASN A 196 -16.72 8.93 16.55
C ASN A 196 -16.76 7.81 17.62
N GLU A 197 -17.82 7.80 18.42
CA GLU A 197 -17.88 7.09 19.71
C GLU A 197 -17.83 5.56 19.61
N THR A 198 -18.03 4.97 18.42
CA THR A 198 -18.14 3.50 18.27
C THR A 198 -17.30 2.97 17.11
N VAL A 199 -15.97 2.97 17.27
CA VAL A 199 -15.04 2.27 16.34
C VAL A 199 -15.42 0.78 16.23
N LEU A 200 -15.75 0.13 17.35
CA LEU A 200 -16.17 -1.27 17.37
C LEU A 200 -17.65 -1.37 17.77
N SER A 201 -18.47 -1.92 16.88
CA SER A 201 -19.90 -2.11 17.12
C SER A 201 -20.17 -3.28 18.07
N ALA A 202 -21.38 -3.32 18.65
CA ALA A 202 -21.82 -4.47 19.46
C ALA A 202 -21.90 -5.80 18.66
N GLU A 203 -21.92 -5.72 17.32
CA GLU A 203 -21.97 -6.88 16.42
C GLU A 203 -20.56 -7.37 16.01
N THR A 204 -19.50 -6.69 16.44
CA THR A 204 -18.11 -7.09 16.14
C THR A 204 -17.82 -8.43 16.84
N THR A 205 -17.72 -9.50 16.04
CA THR A 205 -17.46 -10.86 16.55
C THR A 205 -15.99 -11.27 16.48
N GLN A 206 -15.19 -10.55 15.69
CA GLN A 206 -13.75 -10.77 15.51
C GLN A 206 -13.03 -9.43 15.43
N LEU A 207 -11.80 -9.38 15.94
CA LEU A 207 -10.97 -8.19 15.95
C LEU A 207 -9.51 -8.59 15.69
N SER A 208 -8.87 -7.85 14.80
CA SER A 208 -7.43 -7.89 14.57
C SER A 208 -6.89 -6.47 14.69
N ILE A 209 -5.77 -6.32 15.40
CA ILE A 209 -5.07 -5.04 15.57
C ILE A 209 -3.59 -5.28 15.24
N LEU A 210 -3.04 -4.43 14.39
CA LEU A 210 -1.61 -4.33 14.13
C LEU A 210 -1.15 -2.92 14.53
N PHE A 211 -0.07 -2.82 15.29
CA PHE A 211 0.49 -1.53 15.68
C PHE A 211 1.98 -1.64 16.00
N TRP A 212 2.69 -0.53 15.87
CA TRP A 212 4.08 -0.39 16.29
C TRP A 212 4.16 0.39 17.60
N VAL A 213 4.98 -0.10 18.53
CA VAL A 213 5.19 0.56 19.81
C VAL A 213 6.66 0.50 20.20
N LYS A 214 7.21 1.66 20.58
CA LYS A 214 8.56 1.78 21.12
C LYS A 214 8.51 1.99 22.62
N LYS A 215 9.04 1.03 23.37
CA LYS A 215 9.12 1.11 24.83
C LYS A 215 10.27 2.04 25.29
N PRO A 216 10.05 2.98 26.22
CA PRO A 216 11.15 3.66 26.90
C PRO A 216 11.88 2.70 27.86
N THR A 217 13.18 2.91 28.07
CA THR A 217 14.11 2.00 28.77
C THR A 217 13.66 1.59 30.19
N GLN A 218 12.75 2.33 30.82
CA GLN A 218 12.14 2.00 32.10
C GLN A 218 10.63 2.28 32.01
N TRP A 219 9.80 1.24 32.18
CA TRP A 219 8.40 1.45 32.54
C TRP A 219 8.44 2.08 33.93
N ASP A 220 7.71 3.16 34.20
CA ASP A 220 7.59 3.65 35.57
C ASP A 220 7.08 2.49 36.44
N SER A 221 8.00 1.86 37.17
CA SER A 221 7.74 0.72 38.02
C SER A 221 7.09 1.13 39.34
N SER A 222 6.38 2.27 39.35
CA SER A 222 5.49 2.62 40.45
C SER A 222 4.18 1.81 40.42
N SER A 223 3.85 1.14 39.31
CA SER A 223 2.76 0.16 39.29
C SER A 223 3.16 -1.12 40.04
N THR A 224 2.68 -1.28 41.27
CA THR A 224 2.66 -2.58 41.95
C THR A 224 1.84 -3.58 41.11
N PRO A 225 2.35 -4.80 40.84
CA PRO A 225 1.57 -5.82 40.13
C PRO A 225 0.30 -6.17 40.92
N GLY A 226 -0.87 -5.75 40.45
CA GLY A 226 -2.13 -6.05 41.12
C GLY A 226 -3.34 -5.17 40.81
N GLU A 227 -3.45 -4.59 39.61
CA GLU A 227 -4.71 -4.03 39.09
C GLU A 227 -5.04 -4.64 37.73
#